data_AF-A0A196N3W3-F1
#
_entry.id   AF-A0A196N3W3-F1
#
_cell.length_a   1.000
_cell.length_b   1.000
_cell.length_c   1.000
_cell.angle_alpha   90.00
_cell.angle_beta   90.00
_cell.angle_gamma   90.00
#
_symmetry.space_group_name_H-M   'P 1'
#
loop_
_entity.id
_entity.type
_entity.pdbx_description
1 polymer ?
#
loop_
_entity_poly.entity_id
_entity_poly.type
_entity_poly.pdbx_seq_one_letter_code
_entity_poly.pdbx_strand_id
1 'polypeptide(L)' 'MLRSASRRWRGRWRDNVFVERLWRSVKYEEVYLRAYISVPEARAGIGRYPGFYNAVRPHSTLGGRTPDQIYFDQPLLAAA' A
#
# COMPACT_ATOMS: atom_id res chain seq x y z
N MET A 1 26.20 -16.98 18.68
CA MET A 1 25.50 -15.71 18.37
C MET A 1 25.32 -15.62 16.87
N LEU A 2 24.08 -15.49 16.36
CA LEU A 2 23.72 -14.60 15.23
C LEU A 2 22.24 -14.82 14.79
N ARG A 3 21.48 -13.75 14.98
CA ARG A 3 20.26 -13.29 14.29
C ARG A 3 19.01 -14.18 14.32
N SER A 4 18.26 -13.97 15.40
CA SER A 4 16.80 -13.91 15.39
C SER A 4 16.29 -12.91 14.34
N ALA A 5 15.76 -13.39 13.22
CA ALA A 5 14.87 -12.61 12.35
C ALA A 5 13.52 -13.33 12.30
N SER A 6 12.62 -12.87 13.16
CA SER A 6 11.24 -13.33 13.28
C SER A 6 10.54 -13.32 11.91
N ARG A 7 10.18 -14.50 11.45
CA ARG A 7 9.30 -14.76 10.30
C ARG A 7 7.86 -14.37 10.68
N ARG A 8 7.58 -13.07 10.85
CA ARG A 8 6.28 -12.55 11.33
C ARG A 8 5.18 -12.50 10.26
N TRP A 9 5.55 -12.74 8.99
CA TRP A 9 4.72 -12.50 7.79
C TRP A 9 4.13 -13.76 7.14
N ARG A 10 4.35 -14.95 7.70
CA ARG A 10 3.74 -16.18 7.14
C ARG A 10 2.36 -16.41 7.76
N GLY A 11 1.31 -16.29 6.94
CA GLY A 11 0.00 -16.89 7.23
C GLY A 11 -0.96 -16.08 8.10
N ARG A 12 -0.76 -14.77 8.29
CA ARG A 12 -1.76 -13.94 8.97
C ARG A 12 -2.86 -13.55 7.98
N TRP A 13 -4.09 -13.99 8.27
CA TRP A 13 -5.28 -13.65 7.47
C TRP A 13 -5.51 -12.14 7.33
N ARG A 14 -5.13 -11.36 8.35
CA ARG A 14 -5.24 -9.88 8.33
C ARG A 14 -4.36 -9.24 7.27
N ASP A 15 -3.12 -9.73 7.14
CA ASP A 15 -2.19 -9.25 6.12
C ASP A 15 -2.71 -9.62 4.74
N ASN A 16 -3.29 -10.82 4.60
CA ASN A 16 -3.92 -11.25 3.35
C ASN A 16 -5.12 -10.37 2.96
N VAL A 17 -6.04 -10.06 3.89
CA VAL A 17 -7.20 -9.19 3.62
C VAL A 17 -6.75 -7.78 3.22
N PHE A 18 -5.71 -7.24 3.84
CA PHE A 18 -5.16 -5.94 3.46
C PHE A 18 -4.57 -5.98 2.05
N VAL A 19 -3.75 -6.98 1.76
CA VAL A 19 -3.12 -7.18 0.45
C VAL A 19 -4.19 -7.37 -0.64
N GLU A 20 -5.23 -8.16 -0.38
CA GLU A 20 -6.34 -8.37 -1.33
C GLU A 20 -7.11 -7.08 -1.62
N ARG A 21 -7.41 -6.25 -0.60
CA ARG A 21 -8.07 -4.96 -0.79
C ARG A 21 -7.21 -3.96 -1.56
N LEU A 22 -5.92 -3.94 -1.28
CA LEU A 22 -4.96 -3.13 -2.02
C LEU A 22 -4.94 -3.56 -3.48
N TRP A 23 -4.78 -4.85 -3.77
CA TRP A 23 -4.76 -5.37 -5.13
C TRP A 23 -6.08 -5.21 -5.86
N ARG A 24 -7.22 -5.24 -5.17
CA ARG A 24 -8.51 -4.88 -5.75
C ARG A 24 -8.49 -3.43 -6.24
N SER A 25 -8.08 -2.50 -5.38
CA SER A 25 -7.98 -1.07 -5.71
C SER A 25 -7.06 -0.83 -6.92
N VAL A 26 -5.85 -1.41 -6.90
CA VAL A 26 -4.89 -1.35 -8.02
C VAL A 26 -5.51 -1.87 -9.33
N LYS A 27 -6.18 -3.02 -9.28
CA LYS A 27 -6.79 -3.61 -10.49
C LYS A 27 -7.86 -2.69 -11.08
N TYR A 28 -8.77 -2.17 -10.27
CA TYR A 28 -9.88 -1.34 -10.75
C TYR A 28 -9.44 0.07 -11.17
N GLU A 29 -8.58 0.72 -10.37
CA GLU A 29 -8.23 2.13 -10.56
C GLU A 29 -7.09 2.30 -11.58
N GLU A 30 -6.18 1.33 -11.68
CA GLU A 30 -4.94 1.50 -12.47
C GLU A 30 -4.85 0.51 -13.64
N VAL A 31 -5.26 -0.76 -13.48
CA VAL A 31 -5.07 -1.79 -14.53
C VAL A 31 -6.26 -1.91 -15.48
N TYR A 32 -7.50 -1.86 -14.98
CA TYR A 32 -8.68 -1.99 -15.82
C TYR A 32 -9.00 -0.70 -16.59
N LEU A 33 -8.57 0.46 -16.06
CA LEU A 33 -8.77 1.76 -16.71
C LEU A 33 -7.64 2.13 -17.68
N ARG A 34 -6.43 1.60 -17.49
CA ARG A 34 -5.30 1.84 -18.40
C ARG A 34 -5.12 0.60 -19.28
N ALA A 35 -5.44 0.74 -20.56
CA ALA A 35 -5.04 -0.23 -21.58
C ALA A 35 -3.52 -0.13 -21.78
N TYR A 36 -2.75 -0.69 -20.85
CA TYR A 36 -1.30 -0.73 -20.95
C TYR A 36 -0.91 -1.43 -22.24
N ILE A 37 -0.15 -0.73 -23.07
CA ILE A 37 0.25 -1.22 -24.38
C ILE A 37 1.44 -2.19 -24.21
N SER A 38 2.19 -2.07 -23.11
CA SER A 38 3.36 -2.90 -22.84
C SER A 38 3.60 -3.21 -21.35
N VAL A 39 4.27 -4.34 -21.09
CA VAL A 39 4.66 -4.77 -19.73
C VAL A 39 5.55 -3.73 -19.00
N PRO A 40 6.53 -3.06 -19.64
CA PRO A 40 7.31 -2.01 -18.99
C PRO A 40 6.46 -0.82 -18.53
N GLU A 41 5.45 -0.44 -19.31
CA GLU A 41 4.52 0.65 -18.98
C GLU A 41 3.66 0.27 -17.77
N ALA A 42 3.11 -0.96 -17.77
CA ALA A 42 2.38 -1.49 -16.62
C ALA A 42 3.24 -1.53 -15.36
N ARG A 43 4.52 -1.94 -15.48
CA ARG A 43 5.45 -1.98 -14.34
C ARG A 43 5.73 -0.58 -13.79
N ALA A 44 5.88 0.42 -14.65
CA ALA A 44 6.08 1.80 -14.24
C ALA A 44 4.82 2.40 -13.58
N GLY A 45 3.64 2.15 -14.15
CA GLY A 45 2.35 2.60 -13.59
C GLY A 45 2.07 1.98 -12.22
N ILE A 46 2.16 0.65 -12.13
CA ILE A 46 2.02 -0.07 -10.86
C ILE A 46 3.08 0.36 -9.85
N GLY A 47 4.32 0.63 -10.28
CA GLY A 47 5.39 1.11 -9.39
C GLY A 47 5.13 2.50 -8.79
N ARG A 48 4.38 3.36 -9.48
CA ARG A 48 3.99 4.70 -8.97
C ARG A 48 2.77 4.67 -8.06
N TYR A 49 1.89 3.68 -8.24
CA TYR A 49 0.62 3.58 -7.53
C TYR A 49 0.74 3.55 -5.99
N PRO A 50 1.72 2.85 -5.36
CA PRO A 50 1.88 2.89 -3.91
C PRO A 50 2.11 4.29 -3.35
N GLY A 51 2.91 5.12 -4.05
CA GLY A 51 3.15 6.51 -3.65
C GLY A 51 1.86 7.33 -3.67
N PHE A 52 1.06 7.19 -4.73
CA PHE A 52 -0.26 7.84 -4.80
C PHE A 52 -1.23 7.33 -3.72
N TYR A 53 -1.28 6.02 -3.50
CA TYR A 53 -2.17 5.39 -2.51
C TYR A 53 -1.86 5.82 -1.07
N ASN A 54 -0.57 6.00 -0.74
CA ASN A 54 -0.12 6.35 0.61
C ASN A 54 -0.12 7.85 0.88
N ALA A 55 0.24 8.68 -0.11
CA ALA A 55 0.44 10.12 0.11
C ALA A 55 -0.77 10.97 -0.30
N VAL A 56 -1.55 10.55 -1.31
CA VAL A 56 -2.54 11.41 -1.97
C VAL A 56 -3.97 10.92 -1.77
N ARG A 57 -4.20 9.61 -1.78
CA ARG A 57 -5.57 9.05 -1.77
C ARG A 57 -6.20 9.14 -0.36
N PRO A 58 -7.28 9.91 -0.17
CA PRO A 58 -8.04 9.90 1.08
C PRO A 58 -8.82 8.59 1.21
N HIS A 59 -8.73 7.92 2.35
CA HIS A 59 -9.46 6.66 2.59
C HIS A 59 -10.61 6.89 3.56
N SER A 60 -11.82 6.50 3.18
CA SER A 60 -13.02 6.63 4.02
C SER A 60 -12.89 5.88 5.36
N THR A 61 -12.22 4.72 5.36
CA THR A 61 -11.91 3.96 6.58
C THR A 61 -10.96 4.71 7.54
N LEU A 62 -10.19 5.68 7.03
CA LEU A 62 -9.28 6.53 7.81
C LEU A 62 -9.89 7.92 8.10
N GLY A 63 -11.20 8.09 7.88
CA GLY A 63 -11.89 9.36 8.07
C GLY A 63 -11.49 10.41 7.03
N GLY A 64 -11.17 9.99 5.80
CA GLY A 64 -10.75 10.88 4.72
C GLY A 64 -9.27 11.27 4.76
N ARG A 65 -8.48 10.68 5.66
CA ARG A 65 -7.03 10.87 5.74
C ARG A 65 -6.26 9.86 4.90
N THR A 66 -5.04 10.21 4.54
CA THR A 66 -4.12 9.30 3.83
C THR A 66 -3.38 8.42 4.85
N PRO A 67 -2.87 7.24 4.43
CA PRO A 67 -2.08 6.39 5.31
C PRO A 67 -0.86 7.12 5.86
N ASP A 68 -0.18 7.93 5.04
CA ASP A 68 0.96 8.72 5.50
C ASP A 68 0.58 9.68 6.63
N GLN A 69 -0.57 10.36 6.54
CA GLN A 69 -1.05 11.20 7.64
C GLN A 69 -1.30 10.40 8.93
N ILE A 70 -1.83 9.17 8.83
CA ILE A 70 -2.09 8.35 10.02
C ILE A 70 -0.80 7.82 10.65
N TYR A 71 0.19 7.45 9.84
CA TYR A 71 1.43 6.83 10.34
C TYR A 71 2.51 7.84 10.72
N PHE A 72 2.60 8.98 10.01
CA PHE A 72 3.62 10.00 10.24
C PHE A 72 3.13 11.19 11.08
N ASP A 73 1.83 11.52 11.10
CA ASP A 73 1.29 12.53 12.03
C ASP A 73 0.92 11.94 13.41
N GLN A 74 1.29 10.67 13.69
CA GLN A 74 1.18 10.12 15.04
C GLN A 74 2.34 10.64 15.91
N PRO A 75 2.05 11.27 17.07
CA PRO A 75 3.08 11.84 17.95
C PRO A 75 4.09 10.82 18.51
N LEU A 76 3.86 9.52 18.30
CA LEU A 76 4.75 8.44 18.74
C LEU A 76 5.93 8.16 17.79
N LEU A 77 5.91 8.63 16.54
CA LEU A 77 7.00 8.43 15.57
C LEU A 77 7.87 9.68 15.34
N ALA A 78 7.43 10.85 15.81
CA ALA A 78 8.18 12.10 15.72
C ALA A 78 9.32 12.22 16.77
N ALA A 79 9.44 11.24 17.69
CA ALA A 79 10.36 11.25 18.82
C ALA A 79 11.36 10.07 18.83
N ALA A 80 11.65 9.46 17.68
CA ALA A 80 12.64 8.37 17.54
C ALA A 80 13.81 8.77 16.65
#